data_AF-A0A7J4UXR2-F1
#
_entry.id   AF-A0A7J4UXR2-F1
#
_cell.length_a   1.000
_cell.length_b   1.000
_cell.length_c   1.000
_cell.angle_alpha   90.00
_cell.angle_beta   90.00
_cell.angle_gamma   90.00
#
_symmetry.space_group_name_H-M   'P 1'
#
loop_
_entity.id
_entity.type
_entity.pdbx_description
1 polymer ?
#
loop_
_entity_poly.entity_id
_entity_poly.type
_entity_poly.pdbx_seq_one_letter_code
_entity_poly.pdbx_strand_id
1 'polypeptide(L)'
;PEEINRVLVDHMSRLLFAPTKAGMDNLLKEGVDKDIVHLTGDVMADNIVMLRDRIEKTDTGLGLGKKTYVYATVHRAENVDDPGSLRTVADMLMSFPDQHGHEVVFPVHPHTKKRLEDAKLYDKLLATPGLHLVKPVSYLTSLKLA
;
A
#
# COMPACT_ATOMS: atom_id res chain seq x y z
N PRO A 1 3.37 5.34 -14.60
CA PRO A 1 2.46 4.53 -15.45
C PRO A 1 0.98 4.76 -15.14
N GLU A 2 0.62 4.77 -13.85
CA GLU A 2 -0.75 4.95 -13.39
C GLU A 2 -1.34 6.31 -13.79
N GLU A 3 -0.55 7.38 -13.75
CA GLU A 3 -1.04 8.74 -14.04
C GLU A 3 -1.45 8.96 -15.51
N ILE A 4 -0.69 8.41 -16.46
CA ILE A 4 -1.06 8.50 -17.88
C ILE A 4 -2.37 7.74 -18.13
N ASN A 5 -2.52 6.57 -17.51
CA ASN A 5 -3.74 5.79 -17.62
C ASN A 5 -4.92 6.51 -16.95
N ARG A 6 -4.70 7.15 -15.81
CA ARG A 6 -5.70 7.99 -15.12
C ARG A 6 -6.23 9.06 -16.07
N VAL A 7 -5.35 9.93 -16.60
CA VAL A 7 -5.76 11.02 -17.49
C VAL A 7 -6.48 10.49 -18.73
N LEU A 8 -5.96 9.44 -19.38
CA LEU A 8 -6.62 8.84 -20.54
C LEU A 8 -8.04 8.35 -20.22
N VAL A 9 -8.22 7.61 -19.13
CA VAL A 9 -9.51 7.07 -18.72
C VAL A 9 -10.46 8.20 -18.31
N ASP A 10 -9.97 9.21 -17.60
CA ASP A 10 -10.75 10.37 -17.18
C ASP A 10 -11.37 11.09 -18.39
N HIS A 11 -10.56 11.36 -19.42
CA HIS A 11 -11.03 12.03 -20.65
C HIS A 11 -11.91 11.16 -21.56
N MET A 12 -11.95 9.84 -21.35
CA MET A 12 -12.83 8.90 -22.07
C MET A 12 -14.11 8.58 -21.29
N SER A 13 -14.24 9.05 -20.05
CA SER A 13 -15.35 8.71 -19.17
C SER A 13 -16.57 9.59 -19.42
N ARG A 14 -17.76 8.98 -19.31
CA ARG A 14 -19.04 9.71 -19.35
C ARG A 14 -19.44 10.29 -18.00
N LEU A 15 -18.98 9.69 -16.91
CA LEU A 15 -19.24 10.08 -15.53
C LEU A 15 -17.95 9.87 -14.74
N LEU A 16 -17.61 10.84 -13.90
CA LEU A 16 -16.43 10.80 -13.04
C LEU A 16 -16.81 11.07 -11.60
N PHE A 17 -16.42 10.15 -10.72
CA PHE A 17 -16.72 10.23 -9.28
C PHE A 17 -15.44 10.58 -8.54
N ALA A 18 -15.24 11.88 -8.29
CA ALA A 18 -14.08 12.38 -7.57
C ALA A 18 -14.23 12.11 -6.06
N PRO A 19 -13.22 11.51 -5.40
CA PRO A 19 -13.30 11.20 -3.98
C PRO A 19 -13.05 12.41 -3.08
N THR A 20 -12.35 13.43 -3.60
CA THR A 20 -12.00 14.64 -2.85
C THR A 20 -12.20 15.89 -3.70
N LYS A 21 -12.34 17.02 -3.01
CA LYS A 21 -12.41 18.32 -3.68
C LYS A 21 -11.16 18.61 -4.52
N ALA A 22 -9.97 18.25 -4.02
CA ALA A 22 -8.73 18.40 -4.75
C ALA A 22 -8.71 17.55 -6.04
N GLY A 23 -9.19 16.30 -5.99
CA GLY A 23 -9.31 15.46 -7.18
C GLY A 23 -10.27 16.05 -8.20
N MET A 24 -11.42 16.58 -7.75
CA MET A 24 -12.37 17.29 -8.60
C MET A 24 -11.71 18.52 -9.26
N ASP A 25 -10.98 19.33 -8.50
CA ASP A 25 -10.33 20.53 -9.00
C ASP A 25 -9.20 20.20 -9.99
N ASN A 26 -8.52 19.06 -9.84
CA ASN A 26 -7.54 18.58 -10.80
C ASN A 26 -8.18 18.20 -12.14
N LEU A 27 -9.29 17.45 -12.12
CA LEU A 27 -10.04 17.10 -13.34
C LEU A 27 -10.48 18.36 -14.11
N LEU A 28 -10.99 19.37 -13.40
CA LEU A 28 -11.40 20.63 -14.02
C LEU A 28 -10.21 21.40 -14.63
N LYS A 29 -9.04 21.39 -13.98
CA LYS A 29 -7.81 22.00 -14.53
C LYS A 29 -7.29 21.26 -15.75
N GLU A 30 -7.53 19.96 -15.83
CA GLU A 30 -7.20 19.10 -16.97
C GLU A 30 -8.17 19.29 -18.16
N GLY A 31 -9.24 20.09 -17.98
CA GLY A 31 -10.20 20.41 -19.03
C GLY A 31 -11.36 19.43 -19.14
N VAL A 32 -11.58 18.60 -18.12
CA VAL A 32 -12.76 17.73 -18.02
C VAL A 32 -14.00 18.59 -17.79
N ASP A 33 -15.10 18.26 -18.48
CA ASP A 33 -16.38 18.96 -18.33
C ASP A 33 -16.92 18.82 -16.89
N LYS A 34 -17.22 19.94 -16.25
CA LYS A 34 -17.80 20.01 -14.90
C LYS A 34 -19.08 19.17 -14.79
N ASP A 35 -19.89 19.11 -15.84
CA ASP A 35 -21.22 18.51 -15.76
C ASP A 35 -21.18 16.98 -15.62
N ILE A 36 -20.03 16.36 -15.90
CA ILE A 36 -19.79 14.93 -15.72
C ILE A 36 -18.97 14.58 -14.47
N VAL A 37 -18.48 15.58 -13.72
CA VAL A 37 -17.66 15.37 -12.53
C VAL A 37 -18.50 15.53 -11.27
N HIS A 38 -18.53 14.50 -10.44
CA HIS A 38 -19.32 14.43 -9.22
C HIS A 38 -18.42 14.19 -8.01
N LEU A 39 -18.48 15.08 -7.02
CA LEU A 39 -17.83 14.87 -5.73
C LEU A 39 -18.65 13.89 -4.90
N THR A 40 -18.12 12.70 -4.63
CA THR A 40 -18.87 11.60 -3.98
C THR A 40 -18.26 11.10 -2.67
N GLY A 41 -17.00 11.43 -2.39
CA GLY A 41 -16.27 10.85 -1.27
C GLY A 41 -15.56 9.55 -1.66
N ASP A 42 -14.87 8.94 -0.69
CA ASP A 42 -14.04 7.77 -0.92
C ASP A 42 -14.75 6.49 -0.48
N VAL A 43 -14.96 5.57 -1.42
CA VAL A 43 -15.56 4.23 -1.18
C VAL A 43 -14.78 3.43 -0.14
N MET A 44 -13.49 3.71 0.06
CA MET A 44 -12.69 3.08 1.11
C MET A 44 -13.16 3.48 2.50
N ALA A 45 -13.69 4.70 2.69
CA ALA A 45 -14.28 5.11 3.95
C ALA A 45 -15.55 4.30 4.25
N ASP A 46 -16.41 4.11 3.24
CA ASP A 46 -17.59 3.26 3.35
C ASP A 46 -17.21 1.82 3.71
N ASN A 47 -16.21 1.27 3.02
CA ASN A 47 -15.73 -0.09 3.27
C ASN A 47 -15.24 -0.29 4.71
N ILE A 48 -14.49 0.66 5.27
CA ILE A 48 -14.01 0.57 6.67
C ILE A 48 -15.19 0.55 7.64
N VAL A 49 -16.21 1.38 7.42
CA VAL A 49 -17.39 1.42 8.27
C VAL A 49 -18.21 0.14 8.13
N MET A 50 -18.50 -0.29 6.89
CA MET A 50 -19.32 -1.47 6.60
C MET A 50 -18.68 -2.77 7.07
N LEU A 51 -17.34 -2.85 7.07
CA LEU A 51 -16.60 -4.07 7.40
C LEU A 51 -16.02 -4.05 8.82
N ARG A 52 -16.26 -3.02 9.63
CA ARG A 52 -15.67 -2.86 10.98
C ARG A 52 -15.71 -4.14 11.82
N ASP A 53 -16.90 -4.72 12.02
CA ASP A 53 -17.08 -5.92 12.85
C ASP A 53 -16.30 -7.13 12.30
N ARG A 54 -16.18 -7.21 10.96
CA ARG A 54 -15.45 -8.29 10.30
C ARG A 54 -13.95 -8.09 10.43
N ILE A 55 -13.47 -6.85 10.29
CA ILE A 55 -12.08 -6.48 10.51
C ILE A 55 -11.70 -6.83 11.95
N GLU A 56 -12.50 -6.41 12.93
CA GLU A 56 -12.23 -6.66 14.35
C GLU A 56 -12.10 -8.14 14.67
N LYS A 57 -12.95 -8.99 14.09
CA LYS A 57 -12.96 -10.45 14.26
C LYS A 57 -11.94 -11.20 13.39
N THR A 58 -11.26 -10.51 12.47
CA THR A 58 -10.29 -11.15 11.58
C THR A 58 -9.06 -11.59 12.36
N ASP A 59 -8.78 -12.89 12.32
CA ASP A 59 -7.50 -13.44 12.75
C ASP A 59 -6.45 -13.18 11.66
N THR A 60 -5.35 -12.56 12.04
CA THR A 60 -4.25 -12.28 11.10
C THR A 60 -3.41 -13.52 10.81
N GLY A 61 -3.45 -14.53 11.69
CA GLY A 61 -2.63 -15.73 11.57
C GLY A 61 -1.13 -15.47 11.75
N LEU A 62 -0.73 -14.26 12.14
CA LEU A 62 0.68 -13.85 12.27
C LEU A 62 1.24 -13.99 13.69
N GLY A 63 0.40 -14.37 14.66
CA GLY A 63 0.86 -14.56 16.05
C GLY A 63 1.43 -13.30 16.72
N LEU A 64 1.12 -12.11 16.19
CA LEU A 64 1.69 -10.82 16.66
C LEU A 64 1.19 -10.43 18.07
N GLY A 65 0.16 -11.09 18.60
CA GLY A 65 -0.39 -10.84 19.92
C GLY A 65 -0.82 -9.38 20.10
N LYS A 66 -0.53 -8.79 21.27
CA LYS A 66 -0.74 -7.36 21.57
C LYS A 66 0.51 -6.51 21.33
N LYS A 67 1.50 -7.00 20.58
CA LYS A 67 2.72 -6.25 20.31
C LYS A 67 2.41 -5.03 19.44
N THR A 68 3.13 -3.94 19.67
CA THR A 68 3.11 -2.79 18.78
C THR A 68 3.99 -3.10 17.57
N TYR A 69 3.45 -2.94 16.37
CA TYR A 69 4.16 -3.16 15.12
C TYR A 69 3.83 -2.06 14.11
N VAL A 70 4.67 -1.95 13.09
CA VAL A 70 4.43 -1.13 11.89
C VAL A 70 4.06 -2.06 10.76
N TYR A 71 2.94 -1.76 10.08
CA TYR A 71 2.54 -2.44 8.86
C TYR A 71 3.09 -1.68 7.65
N ALA A 72 4.02 -2.31 6.92
CA ALA A 72 4.68 -1.69 5.77
C ALA A 72 4.24 -2.37 4.48
N THR A 73 3.85 -1.58 3.47
CA THR A 73 3.53 -2.10 2.13
C THR A 73 4.35 -1.37 1.07
N VAL A 74 5.16 -2.10 0.30
CA VAL A 74 5.97 -1.53 -0.78
C VAL A 74 5.81 -2.38 -2.04
N HIS A 75 5.18 -1.80 -3.06
CA HIS A 75 4.85 -2.51 -4.29
C HIS A 75 4.91 -1.63 -5.56
N ARG A 76 5.13 -0.31 -5.44
CA ARG A 76 5.24 0.56 -6.60
C ARG A 76 6.50 0.22 -7.40
N ALA A 77 6.35 0.13 -8.72
CA ALA A 77 7.43 -0.19 -9.66
C ALA A 77 8.67 0.69 -9.45
N GLU A 78 8.49 2.00 -9.28
CA GLU A 78 9.58 2.96 -9.02
C GLU A 78 10.42 2.62 -7.77
N ASN A 79 9.82 1.99 -6.76
CA ASN A 79 10.53 1.60 -5.53
C ASN A 79 11.18 0.22 -5.62
N VAL A 80 10.73 -0.65 -6.54
CA VAL A 80 11.14 -2.07 -6.54
C VAL A 80 11.91 -2.49 -7.79
N ASP A 81 11.69 -1.81 -8.93
CA ASP A 81 12.37 -2.10 -10.19
C ASP A 81 13.69 -1.33 -10.34
N ASP A 82 13.83 -0.19 -9.67
CA ASP A 82 15.11 0.52 -9.57
C ASP A 82 15.98 -0.07 -8.44
N PRO A 83 17.19 -0.59 -8.73
CA PRO A 83 18.04 -1.21 -7.71
C PRO A 83 18.47 -0.27 -6.58
N GLY A 84 18.64 1.03 -6.86
CA GLY A 84 19.04 2.02 -5.85
C GLY A 84 17.92 2.28 -4.84
N SER A 85 16.71 2.49 -5.37
CA SER A 85 15.48 2.69 -4.58
C SER A 85 15.14 1.45 -3.78
N LEU A 86 15.22 0.26 -4.40
CA LEU A 86 14.98 -1.01 -3.71
C LEU A 86 15.95 -1.22 -2.55
N ARG A 87 17.24 -0.92 -2.74
CA ARG A 87 18.23 -0.99 -1.67
C ARG A 87 17.93 -0.02 -0.54
N THR A 88 17.57 1.22 -0.89
CA THR A 88 17.20 2.24 0.09
C THR A 88 16.02 1.78 0.95
N VAL A 89 14.97 1.25 0.32
CA VAL A 89 13.82 0.67 1.02
C VAL A 89 14.24 -0.50 1.91
N ALA A 90 15.03 -1.43 1.39
CA ALA A 90 15.47 -2.59 2.16
C ALA A 90 16.30 -2.17 3.38
N ASP A 91 17.23 -1.24 3.22
CA ASP A 91 18.08 -0.76 4.31
C ASP A 91 17.24 -0.07 5.39
N MET A 92 16.25 0.75 5.01
CA MET A 92 15.29 1.33 5.96
C MET A 92 14.49 0.28 6.72
N LEU A 93 13.96 -0.73 6.01
CA LEU A 93 13.19 -1.81 6.66
C LEU A 93 14.05 -2.64 7.61
N MET A 94 15.33 -2.85 7.27
CA MET A 94 16.25 -3.59 8.13
C MET A 94 16.66 -2.80 9.38
N SER A 95 16.84 -1.47 9.28
CA SER A 95 17.26 -0.65 10.42
C SER A 95 16.11 -0.23 11.34
N PHE A 96 14.88 -0.20 10.83
CA PHE A 96 13.72 0.32 11.56
C PHE A 96 13.48 -0.35 12.93
N PRO A 97 13.51 -1.70 13.06
CA PRO A 97 13.23 -2.33 14.35
C PRO A 97 14.22 -1.94 15.45
N ASP A 98 15.51 -1.85 15.10
CA ASP A 98 16.57 -1.46 16.04
C ASP A 98 16.50 0.03 16.40
N GLN A 99 16.23 0.89 15.42
CA GLN A 99 16.19 2.34 15.62
C GLN A 99 14.95 2.82 16.39
N HIS A 100 13.82 2.14 16.24
CA HIS A 100 12.53 2.60 16.79
C HIS A 100 11.92 1.65 17.83
N GLY A 101 12.48 0.45 18.02
CA GLY A 101 11.98 -0.51 19.01
C GLY A 101 10.61 -1.10 18.67
N HIS A 102 10.23 -1.10 17.38
CA HIS A 102 8.94 -1.62 16.91
C HIS A 102 9.16 -2.72 15.87
N GLU A 103 8.39 -3.80 15.98
CA GLU A 103 8.40 -4.86 14.96
C GLU A 103 7.81 -4.33 13.65
N VAL A 104 8.24 -4.85 12.51
CA VAL A 104 7.73 -4.48 11.19
C VAL A 104 7.11 -5.69 10.52
N VAL A 105 5.88 -5.56 10.05
CA VAL A 105 5.18 -6.59 9.26
C VAL A 105 5.16 -6.12 7.82
N PHE A 106 5.82 -6.87 6.94
CA PHE A 106 5.95 -6.53 5.54
C PHE A 106 5.42 -7.66 4.64
N PRO A 107 4.18 -7.54 4.13
CA PRO A 107 3.68 -8.44 3.10
C PRO A 107 4.42 -8.21 1.78
N VAL A 108 5.20 -9.20 1.36
CA VAL A 108 6.06 -9.08 0.19
C VAL A 108 5.30 -9.58 -1.04
N HIS A 109 4.97 -8.67 -1.96
CA HIS A 109 4.39 -9.03 -3.25
C HIS A 109 5.35 -9.93 -4.04
N PRO A 110 4.87 -10.93 -4.82
CA PRO A 110 5.74 -11.84 -5.57
C PRO A 110 6.76 -11.13 -6.47
N HIS A 111 6.36 -10.01 -7.08
CA HIS A 111 7.26 -9.15 -7.86
C HIS A 111 8.39 -8.57 -7.01
N THR A 112 8.05 -7.90 -5.89
CA THR A 112 9.03 -7.33 -4.96
C THR A 112 9.97 -8.40 -4.42
N LYS A 113 9.44 -9.58 -4.07
CA LYS A 113 10.24 -10.72 -3.60
C LYS A 113 11.30 -11.10 -4.63
N LYS A 114 10.91 -11.29 -5.89
CA LYS A 114 11.84 -11.62 -6.97
C LYS A 114 12.95 -10.57 -7.10
N ARG A 115 12.59 -9.28 -7.06
CA ARG A 115 13.58 -8.19 -7.13
C ARG A 115 14.55 -8.20 -5.95
N LEU A 116 14.07 -8.47 -4.74
CA LEU A 116 14.90 -8.61 -3.55
C LEU A 116 15.84 -9.82 -3.62
N GLU A 117 15.40 -10.93 -4.19
CA GLU A 117 16.22 -12.12 -4.43
C GLU A 117 17.32 -11.84 -5.47
N ASP A 118 16.96 -11.24 -6.61
CA ASP A 118 17.90 -10.82 -7.66
C ASP A 118 18.98 -9.88 -7.10
N ALA A 119 18.60 -8.98 -6.19
CA ALA A 119 19.49 -8.03 -5.52
C ALA A 119 20.27 -8.61 -4.32
N LYS A 120 20.06 -9.89 -3.97
CA LYS A 120 20.64 -10.56 -2.79
C LYS A 120 20.34 -9.84 -1.46
N LEU A 121 19.15 -9.27 -1.37
CA LEU A 121 18.64 -8.55 -0.19
C LEU A 121 17.61 -9.37 0.59
N TYR A 122 16.89 -10.28 -0.08
CA TYR A 122 15.80 -11.03 0.54
C TYR A 122 16.23 -11.80 1.79
N ASP A 123 17.34 -12.54 1.72
CA ASP A 123 17.83 -13.32 2.87
C ASP A 123 18.30 -12.43 4.03
N LYS A 124 18.81 -11.23 3.73
CA LYS A 124 19.20 -10.26 4.77
C LYS A 124 17.98 -9.72 5.51
N LEU A 125 16.94 -9.36 4.76
CA LEU A 125 15.66 -8.92 5.32
C LEU A 125 15.05 -10.03 6.17
N LEU A 126 15.02 -11.27 5.67
CA LEU A 126 14.49 -12.42 6.40
C LEU A 126 15.26 -12.70 7.70
N ALA A 127 16.58 -12.48 7.72
CA ALA A 127 17.42 -12.66 8.88
C ALA A 127 17.38 -11.47 9.88
N THR A 128 16.69 -10.37 9.54
CA THR A 128 16.64 -9.17 10.38
C THR A 128 15.71 -9.38 11.58
N PRO A 129 16.20 -9.29 12.82
CA PRO A 129 15.35 -9.39 14.00
C PRO A 129 14.28 -8.29 14.04
N GLY A 130 13.05 -8.67 14.37
CA GLY A 130 11.93 -7.74 14.45
C GLY A 130 11.31 -7.36 13.10
N LEU A 131 11.83 -7.88 11.98
CA LEU A 131 11.24 -7.72 10.66
C LEU A 131 10.57 -9.03 10.20
N HIS A 132 9.27 -8.98 9.96
CA HIS A 132 8.44 -10.12 9.60
C HIS A 132 8.03 -10.04 8.13
N LEU A 133 8.69 -10.81 7.28
CA LEU A 133 8.33 -10.96 5.87
C LEU A 133 7.20 -11.98 5.75
N VAL A 134 6.03 -11.53 5.29
CA VAL A 134 4.85 -12.39 5.15
C VAL A 134 4.41 -12.45 3.69
N LYS A 135 3.65 -13.48 3.33
CA LYS A 135 2.98 -13.53 2.02
C LYS A 135 1.91 -12.43 1.95
N PRO A 136 1.51 -11.98 0.74
CA PRO A 136 0.37 -11.08 0.59
C PRO A 136 -0.85 -11.61 1.35
N VAL A 137 -1.47 -10.74 2.14
CA VAL A 137 -2.58 -11.08 3.03
C VAL A 137 -3.92 -10.69 2.41
N SER A 138 -5.01 -11.22 2.98
CA SER A 138 -6.36 -10.83 2.55
C SER A 138 -6.64 -9.35 2.83
N TYR A 139 -7.64 -8.77 2.16
CA TYR A 139 -8.05 -7.38 2.38
C TYR A 139 -8.42 -7.11 3.86
N LEU A 140 -9.22 -7.98 4.49
CA LEU A 140 -9.59 -7.84 5.90
C LEU A 140 -8.38 -7.96 6.83
N THR A 141 -7.45 -8.86 6.52
CA THR A 141 -6.21 -9.00 7.28
C THR A 141 -5.35 -7.74 7.14
N SER A 142 -5.24 -7.17 5.94
CA SER A 142 -4.51 -5.92 5.72
C SER A 142 -5.13 -4.75 6.48
N LEU A 143 -6.48 -4.63 6.49
CA LEU A 143 -7.17 -3.60 7.26
C LEU A 143 -7.05 -3.81 8.78
N LYS A 144 -6.91 -5.04 9.25
CA LYS A 144 -6.70 -5.35 10.66
C LYS A 144 -5.27 -5.03 11.13
N LEU A 145 -4.31 -5.06 10.20
CA LEU A 145 -2.90 -4.75 10.46
C LEU A 145 -2.58 -3.25 10.32
N ALA A 146 -3.39 -2.49 9.59
CA ALA A 146 -3.24 -1.05 9.38
C ALA A 146 -3.88 -0.24 10.51
#